data_AF-I7GLH9-F1
#
_entry.id   AF-I7GLH9-F1
#
_cell.length_a   1.000
_cell.length_b   1.000
_cell.length_c   1.000
_cell.angle_alpha   90.00
_cell.angle_beta   90.00
_cell.angle_gamma   90.00
#
_symmetry.space_group_name_H-M   'P 1'
#
loop_
_entity.id
_entity.type
_entity.pdbx_description
1 polymer ?
#
loop_
_entity_poly.entity_id
_entity_poly.type
_entity_poly.pdbx_seq_one_letter_code
_entity_poly.pdbx_strand_id
1 'polypeptide(L)'
;MPPAPASMCGLCSLGTSPRLGVAQPTSALLFVILCPVGAYFPGGSVTPVSLLADPTFIRAWVGGVGNYKLGGNYGPTVLVQQEARKQGCEQVLWLYGPDHQLTEVGTMNIFIYWTHEDGVLELVTPPLNGVILPGVVRQSLLDLAQTWGEFRVAERTITMKQLLRALEEGRVREVFGSGTACQVCPVHRILYKDKNLHIPTMENGPELILRFQKELKEIQVSCRQPGNGPGACSLEKLVSRSPSLLAVWEVDYISREPLGHSSVGTWPGTPQGLLGVVEQLPPHRCLRCSAVRNRSPRVDVPGVMLQAVLHIHRPVASHHASTYLPTNDSPEVQY
;
A
#
# COMPACT_ATOMS: atom_id res chain seq x y z
N MET A 1 12.33 14.80 22.50
CA MET A 1 12.94 14.30 21.25
C MET A 1 12.03 14.66 20.09
N PRO A 2 12.54 15.17 18.96
CA PRO A 2 11.74 15.25 17.74
C PRO A 2 11.31 13.84 17.32
N PRO A 3 10.14 13.68 16.68
CA PRO A 3 9.73 12.39 16.13
C PRO A 3 10.80 11.91 15.15
N ALA A 4 11.30 10.68 15.32
CA ALA A 4 12.22 10.10 14.33
C ALA A 4 11.54 10.13 12.95
N PRO A 5 12.26 10.50 11.88
CA PRO A 5 11.72 10.44 10.53
C PRO A 5 11.24 9.00 10.27
N ALA A 6 10.03 8.85 9.76
CA ALA A 6 9.61 7.57 9.22
C ALA A 6 10.48 7.29 7.99
N SER A 7 10.79 6.04 7.66
CA SER A 7 11.51 5.72 6.42
C SER A 7 10.55 4.97 5.50
N MET A 8 10.50 5.39 4.23
CA MET A 8 9.80 4.66 3.19
C MET A 8 10.80 3.75 2.48
N CYS A 9 10.44 2.47 2.39
CA CYS A 9 11.18 1.48 1.64
C CYS A 9 10.51 1.26 0.27
N GLY A 10 11.26 1.46 -0.81
CA GLY A 10 10.83 1.19 -2.18
C GLY A 10 11.56 -0.04 -2.73
N LEU A 11 10.88 -1.19 -2.77
CA LEU A 11 11.32 -2.36 -3.53
C LEU A 11 10.93 -2.18 -5.00
N CYS A 12 11.89 -2.35 -5.91
CA CYS A 12 11.67 -2.24 -7.35
C CYS A 12 12.22 -3.46 -8.09
N SER A 13 11.46 -3.96 -9.06
CA SER A 13 11.84 -5.05 -9.97
C SER A 13 11.64 -4.59 -11.41
N LEU A 14 12.67 -4.72 -12.25
CA LEU A 14 12.68 -4.26 -13.64
C LEU A 14 13.23 -5.35 -14.56
N GLY A 15 12.61 -5.57 -15.73
CA GLY A 15 13.21 -6.37 -16.81
C GLY A 15 14.34 -5.62 -17.50
N THR A 16 15.48 -6.26 -17.71
CA THR A 16 16.72 -5.62 -18.22
C THR A 16 17.27 -6.28 -19.48
N SER A 17 16.41 -6.98 -20.24
CA SER A 17 16.85 -7.74 -21.41
C SER A 17 17.32 -6.80 -22.52
N PRO A 18 18.48 -7.05 -23.15
CA PRO A 18 19.03 -6.19 -24.20
C PRO A 18 18.36 -6.49 -25.55
N ARG A 19 17.03 -6.48 -25.60
CA ARG A 19 16.23 -6.79 -26.78
C ARG A 19 15.08 -5.78 -26.88
N LEU A 20 14.78 -5.32 -28.10
CA LEU A 20 13.69 -4.38 -28.37
C LEU A 20 12.33 -5.07 -28.53
N GLY A 21 12.32 -6.37 -28.80
CA GLY A 21 11.08 -7.13 -29.01
C GLY A 21 10.26 -7.26 -27.72
N VAL A 22 8.93 -7.22 -27.85
CA VAL A 22 7.99 -7.41 -26.74
C VAL A 22 7.90 -8.90 -26.43
N ALA A 23 8.66 -9.34 -25.42
CA ALA A 23 8.72 -10.72 -24.97
C ALA A 23 8.98 -10.77 -23.46
N GLN A 24 8.86 -11.97 -22.88
CA GLN A 24 9.27 -12.20 -21.50
C GLN A 24 10.76 -11.83 -21.33
N PRO A 25 11.14 -11.09 -20.28
CA PRO A 25 12.53 -10.72 -20.07
C PRO A 25 13.40 -11.95 -19.75
N THR A 26 14.59 -12.03 -20.37
CA THR A 26 15.64 -13.01 -20.09
C THR A 26 16.54 -12.61 -18.90
N SER A 27 16.42 -11.38 -18.42
CA SER A 27 17.15 -10.84 -17.26
C SER A 27 16.31 -9.80 -16.54
N ALA A 28 16.48 -9.68 -15.22
CA ALA A 28 15.81 -8.70 -14.39
C ALA A 28 16.75 -8.16 -13.30
N LEU A 29 16.45 -6.96 -12.80
CA LEU A 29 17.14 -6.31 -11.70
C LEU A 29 16.15 -6.06 -10.57
N LEU A 30 16.49 -6.52 -9.36
CA LEU A 30 15.75 -6.25 -8.12
C LEU A 30 16.61 -5.37 -7.22
N PHE A 31 16.06 -4.27 -6.71
CA PHE A 31 16.79 -3.38 -5.80
C PHE A 31 15.85 -2.70 -4.80
N VAL A 32 16.43 -2.18 -3.72
CA VAL A 32 15.72 -1.51 -2.65
C VAL A 32 16.31 -0.11 -2.45
N ILE A 33 15.42 0.89 -2.38
CA ILE A 33 15.77 2.27 -2.03
C ILE A 33 15.12 2.61 -0.70
N LEU A 34 15.87 3.22 0.22
CA LEU A 34 15.37 3.75 1.48
C LEU A 34 15.37 5.28 1.41
N CYS A 35 14.25 5.90 1.78
CA CYS A 35 14.11 7.35 1.81
C CYS A 35 13.46 7.80 3.13
N PRO A 36 14.06 8.74 3.89
CA PRO A 36 13.38 9.33 5.03
C PRO A 36 12.19 10.16 4.55
N VAL A 37 11.04 9.96 5.19
CA VAL A 37 9.78 10.68 4.92
C VAL A 37 9.32 11.45 6.15
N GLY A 38 8.83 12.66 5.91
CA GLY A 38 8.27 13.52 6.95
C GLY A 38 6.91 13.04 7.43
N ALA A 39 6.45 13.59 8.55
CA ALA A 39 5.07 13.41 8.98
C ALA A 39 4.12 14.12 8.00
N TYR A 40 3.10 13.41 7.52
CA TYR A 40 2.07 13.98 6.65
C TYR A 40 1.12 14.91 7.41
N PHE A 41 0.88 14.64 8.70
CA PHE A 41 0.04 15.47 9.54
C PHE A 41 0.70 15.78 10.89
N PRO A 42 0.77 17.05 11.30
CA PRO A 42 1.31 17.45 12.59
C PRO A 42 0.36 17.11 13.74
N GLY A 43 0.90 16.62 14.86
CA GLY A 43 0.22 16.59 16.15
C GLY A 43 -1.00 15.67 16.28
N GLY A 44 -1.25 14.76 15.34
CA GLY A 44 -2.45 13.90 15.36
C GLY A 44 -3.73 14.58 14.85
N SER A 45 -3.62 15.80 14.32
CA SER A 45 -4.66 16.37 13.46
C SER A 45 -4.63 15.69 12.09
N VAL A 46 -5.74 15.71 11.35
CA VAL A 46 -5.80 15.24 9.96
C VAL A 46 -6.26 16.41 9.09
N THR A 47 -5.53 16.66 8.00
CA THR A 47 -5.90 17.69 7.02
C THR A 47 -6.66 17.02 5.89
N PRO A 48 -7.91 17.43 5.60
CA PRO A 48 -8.67 16.81 4.53
C PRO A 48 -8.15 17.23 3.16
N VAL A 49 -8.47 16.45 2.13
CA VAL A 49 -8.20 16.77 0.72
C VAL A 49 -9.48 16.94 -0.08
N SER A 50 -9.34 17.63 -1.20
CA SER A 50 -10.36 17.80 -2.22
C SER A 50 -10.05 16.99 -3.48
N LEU A 51 -11.10 16.40 -4.07
CA LEU A 51 -10.98 15.42 -5.14
C LEU A 51 -11.60 15.91 -6.45
N LEU A 52 -10.91 15.72 -7.57
CA LEU A 52 -11.51 15.81 -8.90
C LEU A 52 -12.11 14.44 -9.28
N ALA A 53 -13.40 14.40 -9.58
CA ALA A 53 -14.10 13.21 -10.05
C ALA A 53 -14.56 13.43 -11.50
N ASP A 54 -13.72 13.06 -12.46
CA ASP A 54 -13.99 13.22 -13.88
C ASP A 54 -14.06 11.85 -14.58
N PRO A 55 -15.25 11.45 -15.09
CA PRO A 55 -15.44 10.13 -15.72
C PRO A 55 -14.71 9.97 -17.05
N THR A 56 -14.14 11.03 -17.64
CA THR A 56 -13.36 10.91 -18.89
C THR A 56 -12.03 10.18 -18.67
N PHE A 57 -11.54 10.12 -17.43
CA PHE A 57 -10.27 9.48 -17.09
C PHE A 57 -10.48 8.19 -16.31
N ILE A 58 -10.04 7.07 -16.90
CA ILE A 58 -10.15 5.75 -16.29
C ILE A 58 -8.76 5.27 -15.85
N ARG A 59 -8.62 4.94 -14.56
CA ARG A 59 -7.35 4.44 -14.01
C ARG A 59 -7.03 3.01 -14.44
N ALA A 60 -8.05 2.16 -14.42
CA ALA A 60 -7.96 0.73 -14.65
C ALA A 60 -9.32 0.18 -15.13
N TRP A 61 -9.29 -0.99 -15.77
CA TRP A 61 -10.46 -1.67 -16.30
C TRP A 61 -10.43 -3.17 -15.99
N VAL A 62 -11.59 -3.81 -16.00
CA VAL A 62 -11.70 -5.26 -15.77
C VAL A 62 -10.95 -6.00 -16.88
N GLY A 63 -10.11 -6.98 -16.50
CA GLY A 63 -9.17 -7.65 -17.41
C GLY A 63 -7.86 -6.88 -17.64
N GLY A 64 -7.74 -5.66 -17.10
CA GLY A 64 -6.49 -4.91 -17.06
C GLY A 64 -5.59 -5.35 -15.90
N VAL A 65 -4.62 -4.50 -15.55
CA VAL A 65 -3.59 -4.77 -14.53
C VAL A 65 -3.64 -3.81 -13.35
N GLY A 66 -4.77 -3.14 -13.13
CA GLY A 66 -4.93 -2.11 -12.12
C GLY A 66 -4.79 -2.61 -10.68
N ASN A 67 -5.06 -3.90 -10.45
CA ASN A 67 -4.87 -4.61 -9.19
C ASN A 67 -3.42 -5.03 -8.91
N TYR A 68 -2.47 -4.69 -9.78
CA TYR A 68 -1.05 -4.91 -9.56
C TYR A 68 -0.30 -3.58 -9.43
N LYS A 69 0.73 -3.54 -8.60
CA LYS A 69 1.56 -2.34 -8.39
C LYS A 69 2.61 -2.14 -9.48
N LEU A 70 2.16 -2.09 -10.74
CA LEU A 70 3.01 -1.93 -11.93
C LEU A 70 3.21 -0.45 -12.27
N GLY A 71 4.44 -0.07 -12.64
CA GLY A 71 4.76 1.32 -13.00
C GLY A 71 3.87 1.90 -14.12
N GLY A 72 3.44 1.06 -15.06
CA GLY A 72 2.54 1.45 -16.15
C GLY A 72 1.18 1.99 -15.69
N ASN A 73 0.71 1.63 -14.50
CA ASN A 73 -0.54 2.14 -13.94
C ASN A 73 -0.44 3.58 -13.42
N TYR A 74 0.78 4.12 -13.26
CA TYR A 74 1.01 5.42 -12.63
C TYR A 74 1.47 6.49 -13.62
N GLY A 75 2.13 6.13 -14.73
CA GLY A 75 2.56 7.11 -15.74
C GLY A 75 1.41 7.98 -16.28
N PRO A 76 0.29 7.38 -16.75
CA PRO A 76 -0.85 8.13 -17.28
C PRO A 76 -1.55 9.04 -16.26
N THR A 77 -1.40 8.79 -14.96
CA THR A 77 -2.12 9.55 -13.92
C THR A 77 -1.53 10.94 -13.68
N VAL A 78 -0.29 11.19 -14.10
CA VAL A 78 0.41 12.46 -13.89
C VAL A 78 -0.34 13.62 -14.56
N LEU A 79 -0.84 13.43 -15.79
CA LEU A 79 -1.61 14.44 -16.52
C LEU A 79 -2.92 14.77 -15.79
N VAL A 80 -3.65 13.73 -15.35
CA VAL A 80 -4.93 13.88 -14.66
C VAL A 80 -4.74 14.57 -13.31
N GLN A 81 -3.65 14.28 -12.60
CA GLN A 81 -3.30 14.94 -11.35
C GLN A 81 -2.97 16.43 -11.55
N GLN A 82 -2.37 16.81 -12.68
CA GLN A 82 -2.18 18.22 -13.02
C GLN A 82 -3.51 18.91 -13.31
N GLU A 83 -4.42 18.23 -14.00
CA GLU A 83 -5.77 18.75 -14.27
C GLU A 83 -6.57 18.96 -12.98
N ALA A 84 -6.53 17.99 -12.05
CA ALA A 84 -7.10 18.14 -10.72
C ALA A 84 -6.59 19.41 -10.02
N ARG A 85 -5.28 19.66 -10.06
CA ARG A 85 -4.67 20.87 -9.46
C ARG A 85 -5.13 22.17 -10.14
N LYS A 86 -5.26 22.18 -11.47
CA LYS A 86 -5.79 23.35 -12.21
C LYS A 86 -7.21 23.68 -11.79
N GLN A 87 -8.01 22.67 -11.47
CA GLN A 87 -9.37 22.80 -10.95
C GLN A 87 -9.42 22.95 -9.41
N GLY A 88 -8.29 23.24 -8.77
CA GLY A 88 -8.21 23.49 -7.33
C GLY A 88 -8.40 22.24 -6.45
N CYS A 89 -8.27 21.04 -7.02
CA CYS A 89 -8.35 19.76 -6.30
C CYS A 89 -6.95 19.20 -6.02
N GLU A 90 -6.76 18.56 -4.86
CA GLU A 90 -5.45 18.02 -4.46
C GLU A 90 -5.22 16.60 -4.98
N GLN A 91 -6.28 15.81 -5.16
CA GLN A 91 -6.22 14.42 -5.63
C GLN A 91 -7.32 14.12 -6.65
N VAL A 92 -7.24 12.95 -7.27
CA VAL A 92 -8.23 12.45 -8.24
C VAL A 92 -9.07 11.37 -7.58
N LEU A 93 -10.39 11.45 -7.67
CA LEU A 93 -11.30 10.34 -7.41
C LEU A 93 -11.49 9.56 -8.71
N TRP A 94 -10.99 8.33 -8.77
CA TRP A 94 -11.09 7.50 -9.96
C TRP A 94 -12.49 6.90 -10.07
N LEU A 95 -13.18 7.24 -11.16
CA LEU A 95 -14.48 6.70 -11.51
C LEU A 95 -14.34 5.56 -12.53
N TYR A 96 -15.23 4.58 -12.46
CA TYR A 96 -15.27 3.45 -13.39
C TYR A 96 -16.70 3.11 -13.81
N GLY A 97 -16.86 2.67 -15.07
CA GLY A 97 -18.15 2.21 -15.60
C GLY A 97 -19.16 3.33 -15.88
N PRO A 98 -20.27 3.00 -16.55
CA PRO A 98 -21.30 3.97 -16.94
C PRO A 98 -22.09 4.54 -15.75
N ASP A 99 -22.08 3.84 -14.62
CA ASP A 99 -22.69 4.21 -13.35
C ASP A 99 -21.75 5.00 -12.43
N HIS A 100 -20.53 5.29 -12.89
CA HIS A 100 -19.53 6.12 -12.20
C HIS A 100 -19.24 5.58 -10.79
N GLN A 101 -18.78 4.34 -10.75
CA GLN A 101 -18.35 3.65 -9.54
C GLN A 101 -17.10 4.30 -8.99
N LEU A 102 -17.08 4.57 -7.69
CA LEU A 102 -15.90 5.05 -6.99
C LEU A 102 -14.94 3.86 -6.83
N THR A 103 -13.69 4.04 -7.24
CA THR A 103 -12.67 2.97 -7.16
C THR A 103 -11.56 3.30 -6.18
N GLU A 104 -10.81 4.38 -6.44
CA GLU A 104 -9.63 4.78 -5.66
C GLU A 104 -9.50 6.31 -5.58
N VAL A 105 -8.77 6.81 -4.59
CA VAL A 105 -8.43 8.23 -4.42
C VAL A 105 -6.93 8.40 -4.68
N GLY A 106 -6.57 8.91 -5.85
CA GLY A 106 -5.17 9.09 -6.24
C GLY A 106 -4.42 7.76 -6.27
N THR A 107 -3.58 7.52 -5.26
CA THR A 107 -2.85 6.24 -5.05
C THR A 107 -3.32 5.48 -3.80
N MET A 108 -4.49 5.81 -3.29
CA MET A 108 -5.10 5.26 -2.08
C MET A 108 -6.40 4.51 -2.40
N ASN A 109 -6.73 3.49 -1.63
CA ASN A 109 -8.08 2.91 -1.66
C ASN A 109 -9.08 3.88 -1.01
N ILE A 110 -10.36 3.81 -1.38
CA ILE A 110 -11.41 4.66 -0.81
C ILE A 110 -12.26 3.91 0.21
N PHE A 111 -12.65 4.62 1.28
CA PHE A 111 -13.62 4.17 2.28
C PHE A 111 -14.69 5.24 2.49
N ILE A 112 -15.90 4.77 2.78
CA ILE A 112 -17.03 5.62 3.17
C ILE A 112 -17.64 5.03 4.44
N TYR A 113 -17.81 5.87 5.45
CA TYR A 113 -18.54 5.57 6.66
C TYR A 113 -19.86 6.33 6.65
N TRP A 114 -20.97 5.59 6.60
CA TRP A 114 -22.29 6.16 6.38
C TRP A 114 -23.41 5.27 6.92
N THR A 115 -24.60 5.82 7.01
CA THR A 115 -25.83 5.00 7.12
C THR A 115 -26.26 4.58 5.72
N HIS A 116 -26.33 3.28 5.47
CA HIS A 116 -26.74 2.74 4.17
C HIS A 116 -28.26 2.90 3.94
N GLU A 117 -28.74 2.61 2.72
CA GLU A 117 -30.15 2.77 2.33
C GLU A 117 -31.13 1.91 3.16
N ASP A 118 -30.64 0.84 3.78
CA ASP A 118 -31.38 -0.02 4.70
C ASP A 118 -31.35 0.47 6.16
N GLY A 119 -30.81 1.67 6.40
CA GLY A 119 -30.73 2.29 7.73
C GLY A 119 -29.58 1.78 8.60
N VAL A 120 -28.73 0.88 8.09
CA VAL A 120 -27.63 0.30 8.86
C VAL A 120 -26.36 1.15 8.73
N LEU A 121 -25.74 1.49 9.86
CA LEU A 121 -24.43 2.13 9.90
C LEU A 121 -23.35 1.16 9.41
N GLU A 122 -22.57 1.58 8.42
CA GLU A 122 -21.54 0.73 7.84
C GLU A 122 -20.28 1.49 7.42
N LEU A 123 -19.16 0.78 7.45
CA LEU A 123 -17.93 1.12 6.75
C LEU A 123 -17.89 0.31 5.45
N VAL A 124 -17.90 1.02 4.32
CA VAL A 124 -17.90 0.40 2.99
C VAL A 124 -16.66 0.80 2.20
N THR A 125 -16.08 -0.17 1.49
CA THR A 125 -15.02 0.05 0.49
C THR A 125 -15.35 -0.75 -0.77
N PRO A 126 -14.97 -0.29 -1.97
CA PRO A 126 -15.15 -1.07 -3.19
C PRO A 126 -14.45 -2.47 -3.15
N PRO A 127 -15.03 -3.51 -3.78
CA PRO A 127 -14.51 -4.87 -3.74
C PRO A 127 -13.29 -5.07 -4.67
N LEU A 128 -12.49 -6.11 -4.41
CA LEU A 128 -11.34 -6.47 -5.24
C LEU A 128 -11.74 -7.18 -6.54
N ASN A 129 -12.31 -6.43 -7.48
CA ASN A 129 -12.84 -6.92 -8.77
C ASN A 129 -11.85 -6.76 -9.96
N GLY A 130 -10.57 -6.49 -9.69
CA GLY A 130 -9.52 -6.31 -10.68
C GLY A 130 -9.19 -4.85 -11.04
N VAL A 131 -10.07 -3.88 -10.76
CA VAL A 131 -9.78 -2.44 -10.99
C VAL A 131 -9.19 -1.72 -9.78
N ILE A 132 -9.01 -2.44 -8.66
CA ILE A 132 -8.60 -1.88 -7.37
C ILE A 132 -7.33 -2.57 -6.90
N LEU A 133 -6.35 -1.79 -6.43
CA LEU A 133 -5.13 -2.34 -5.87
C LEU A 133 -5.40 -2.84 -4.44
N PRO A 134 -5.16 -4.12 -4.11
CA PRO A 134 -5.29 -4.64 -2.74
C PRO A 134 -4.26 -3.99 -1.80
N GLY A 135 -4.60 -2.82 -1.25
CA GLY A 135 -3.75 -2.10 -0.31
C GLY A 135 -3.65 -2.82 1.03
N VAL A 136 -2.43 -2.85 1.58
CA VAL A 136 -2.20 -3.43 2.91
C VAL A 136 -2.97 -2.66 3.99
N VAL A 137 -2.91 -1.32 3.95
CA VAL A 137 -3.66 -0.48 4.90
C VAL A 137 -5.16 -0.73 4.77
N ARG A 138 -5.71 -0.82 3.55
CA ARG A 138 -7.11 -1.19 3.31
C ARG A 138 -7.49 -2.47 4.03
N GLN A 139 -6.70 -3.54 3.87
CA GLN A 139 -6.97 -4.81 4.54
C GLN A 139 -6.92 -4.65 6.07
N SER A 140 -5.93 -3.93 6.59
CA SER A 140 -5.83 -3.67 8.03
C SER A 140 -7.01 -2.89 8.59
N LEU A 141 -7.55 -1.91 7.86
CA LEU A 141 -8.75 -1.18 8.29
C LEU A 141 -9.99 -2.07 8.34
N LEU A 142 -10.16 -2.96 7.34
CA LEU A 142 -11.24 -3.94 7.33
C LEU A 142 -11.12 -4.90 8.53
N ASP A 143 -9.93 -5.44 8.77
CA ASP A 143 -9.68 -6.38 9.87
C ASP A 143 -9.92 -5.73 11.24
N LEU A 144 -9.46 -4.49 11.43
CA LEU A 144 -9.71 -3.72 12.66
C LEU A 144 -11.21 -3.47 12.86
N ALA A 145 -11.92 -2.99 11.84
CA ALA A 145 -13.34 -2.70 11.92
C ALA A 145 -14.17 -3.97 12.20
N GLN A 146 -13.83 -5.08 11.54
CA GLN A 146 -14.47 -6.38 11.77
C GLN A 146 -14.19 -6.89 13.19
N THR A 147 -12.98 -6.68 13.71
CA THR A 147 -12.60 -7.04 15.08
C THR A 147 -13.38 -6.25 16.11
N TRP A 148 -13.66 -4.97 15.86
CA TRP A 148 -14.47 -4.14 16.76
C TRP A 148 -15.94 -4.59 16.78
N GLY A 149 -16.50 -4.99 15.64
CA GLY A 149 -17.86 -5.52 15.55
C GLY A 149 -18.97 -4.52 15.89
N GLU A 150 -18.67 -3.21 15.84
CA GLU A 150 -19.56 -2.12 16.26
C GLU A 150 -20.52 -1.65 15.15
N PHE A 151 -20.18 -1.90 13.90
CA PHE A 151 -20.94 -1.52 12.71
C PHE A 151 -20.70 -2.51 11.57
N ARG A 152 -21.52 -2.46 10.52
CA ARG A 152 -21.36 -3.36 9.36
C ARG A 152 -20.10 -2.99 8.58
N VAL A 153 -19.31 -3.99 8.22
CA VAL A 153 -18.15 -3.81 7.33
C VAL A 153 -18.46 -4.50 6.01
N ALA A 154 -18.42 -3.76 4.90
CA ALA A 154 -18.82 -4.27 3.60
C ALA A 154 -17.80 -3.94 2.50
N GLU A 155 -17.48 -4.95 1.69
CA GLU A 155 -16.82 -4.75 0.40
C GLU A 155 -17.89 -4.71 -0.69
N ARG A 156 -18.22 -3.51 -1.18
CA ARG A 156 -19.32 -3.32 -2.13
C ARG A 156 -19.09 -2.13 -3.04
N THR A 157 -19.51 -2.28 -4.30
CA THR A 157 -19.46 -1.21 -5.29
C THR A 157 -20.26 -0.01 -4.79
N ILE A 158 -19.63 1.17 -4.83
CA ILE A 158 -20.27 2.44 -4.51
C ILE A 158 -20.30 3.28 -5.77
N THR A 159 -21.45 3.88 -6.08
CA THR A 159 -21.63 4.76 -7.24
C THR A 159 -21.74 6.22 -6.81
N MET A 160 -21.40 7.14 -7.72
CA MET A 160 -21.65 8.57 -7.50
C MET A 160 -23.13 8.86 -7.22
N LYS A 161 -24.06 8.10 -7.83
CA LYS A 161 -25.50 8.23 -7.56
C LYS A 161 -25.85 7.95 -6.11
N GLN A 162 -25.32 6.86 -5.54
CA GLN A 162 -25.55 6.52 -4.13
C GLN A 162 -24.93 7.55 -3.19
N LEU A 163 -23.71 8.01 -3.49
CA LEU A 163 -23.04 9.03 -2.68
C LEU A 163 -23.80 10.36 -2.68
N LEU A 164 -24.26 10.83 -3.85
CA LEU A 164 -25.07 12.05 -3.96
C LEU A 164 -26.34 11.96 -3.13
N ARG A 165 -27.10 10.87 -3.27
CA ARG A 165 -28.31 10.63 -2.49
C ARG A 165 -28.02 10.60 -0.99
N ALA A 166 -26.94 9.93 -0.57
CA ALA A 166 -26.56 9.84 0.83
C ALA A 166 -26.13 11.20 1.42
N LEU A 167 -25.52 12.08 0.62
CA LEU A 167 -25.19 13.45 1.02
C LEU A 167 -26.45 14.30 1.18
N GLU A 168 -27.38 14.24 0.22
CA GLU A 168 -28.67 14.94 0.30
C GLU A 168 -29.51 14.51 1.51
N GLU A 169 -29.48 13.22 1.84
CA GLU A 169 -30.20 12.64 2.99
C GLU A 169 -29.41 12.77 4.32
N GLY A 170 -28.22 13.39 4.32
CA GLY A 170 -27.40 13.57 5.53
C GLY A 170 -26.88 12.27 6.15
N ARG A 171 -26.75 11.19 5.36
CA ARG A 171 -26.34 9.85 5.81
C ARG A 171 -24.82 9.63 5.81
N VAL A 172 -24.06 10.44 5.09
CA VAL A 172 -22.60 10.34 5.03
C VAL A 172 -21.99 10.93 6.30
N ARG A 173 -21.11 10.18 6.98
CA ARG A 173 -20.36 10.67 8.13
C ARG A 173 -18.93 11.03 7.75
N GLU A 174 -18.19 10.07 7.21
CA GLU A 174 -16.77 10.25 6.88
C GLU A 174 -16.44 9.60 5.54
N VAL A 175 -15.61 10.27 4.73
CA VAL A 175 -15.02 9.71 3.50
C VAL A 175 -13.51 9.91 3.58
N PHE A 176 -12.76 8.87 3.26
CA PHE A 176 -11.31 8.93 3.35
C PHE A 176 -10.60 7.97 2.40
N GLY A 177 -9.38 8.32 2.04
CA GLY A 177 -8.43 7.44 1.38
C GLY A 177 -7.59 6.65 2.38
N SER A 178 -7.17 5.44 2.04
CA SER A 178 -6.20 4.65 2.80
C SER A 178 -4.98 4.26 1.96
N GLY A 179 -3.77 4.43 2.51
CA GLY A 179 -2.54 4.06 1.83
C GLY A 179 -1.30 4.25 2.71
N THR A 180 -0.18 3.60 2.37
CA THR A 180 1.02 3.56 3.24
C THR A 180 1.61 4.93 3.56
N ALA A 181 1.47 5.90 2.66
CA ALA A 181 2.03 7.24 2.84
C ALA A 181 1.44 7.98 4.05
N CYS A 182 0.11 8.15 4.07
CA CYS A 182 -0.60 8.94 5.08
C CYS A 182 -1.47 8.08 6.02
N GLN A 183 -1.53 6.76 5.78
CA GLN A 183 -2.40 5.76 6.42
C GLN A 183 -3.88 5.99 6.13
N VAL A 184 -4.42 7.11 6.60
CA VAL A 184 -5.78 7.56 6.41
C VAL A 184 -5.76 9.04 6.01
N CYS A 185 -6.52 9.42 4.99
CA CYS A 185 -6.58 10.77 4.47
C CYS A 185 -8.03 11.22 4.31
N PRO A 186 -8.54 12.14 5.14
CA PRO A 186 -9.93 12.59 5.07
C PRO A 186 -10.23 13.32 3.76
N VAL A 187 -11.49 13.29 3.34
CA VAL A 187 -11.98 13.99 2.16
C VAL A 187 -13.06 14.99 2.58
N HIS A 188 -12.93 16.25 2.20
CA HIS A 188 -13.93 17.29 2.52
C HIS A 188 -14.69 17.82 1.31
N ARG A 189 -14.21 17.55 0.09
CA ARG A 189 -14.80 18.07 -1.14
C ARG A 189 -14.58 17.14 -2.32
N ILE A 190 -15.60 16.98 -3.16
CA ILE A 190 -15.51 16.30 -4.44
C ILE A 190 -16.07 17.24 -5.52
N LEU A 191 -15.25 17.57 -6.52
CA LEU A 191 -15.68 18.27 -7.73
C LEU A 191 -16.14 17.23 -8.76
N TYR A 192 -17.44 17.22 -9.06
CA TYR A 192 -18.05 16.26 -9.98
C TYR A 192 -19.05 16.96 -10.90
N LYS A 193 -18.87 16.86 -12.22
CA LYS A 193 -19.72 17.54 -13.22
C LYS A 193 -19.88 19.04 -12.92
N ASP A 194 -18.76 19.71 -12.68
CA ASP A 194 -18.67 21.14 -12.32
C ASP A 194 -19.40 21.54 -11.01
N LYS A 195 -19.85 20.57 -10.22
CA LYS A 195 -20.48 20.80 -8.90
C LYS A 195 -19.52 20.46 -7.79
N ASN A 196 -19.36 21.39 -6.85
CA ASN A 196 -18.64 21.17 -5.61
C ASN A 196 -19.55 20.48 -4.60
N LEU A 197 -19.29 19.21 -4.34
CA LEU A 197 -19.94 18.41 -3.30
C LEU A 197 -19.14 18.58 -2.01
N HIS A 198 -19.76 19.17 -0.99
CA HIS A 198 -19.19 19.18 0.35
C HIS A 198 -19.37 17.79 0.99
N ILE A 199 -18.31 17.27 1.57
CA ILE A 199 -18.30 16.01 2.29
C ILE A 199 -18.08 16.31 3.78
N PRO A 200 -19.03 15.95 4.67
CA PRO A 200 -19.04 16.40 6.05
C PRO A 200 -18.06 15.64 6.97
N THR A 201 -16.93 15.19 6.42
CA THR A 201 -15.97 14.34 7.16
C THR A 201 -15.42 15.06 8.38
N MET A 202 -15.07 16.35 8.24
CA MET A 202 -14.42 17.09 9.32
C MET A 202 -15.41 17.53 10.40
N GLU A 203 -16.65 17.79 9.99
CA GLU A 203 -17.77 18.21 10.82
C GLU A 203 -18.26 17.09 11.73
N ASN A 204 -18.02 15.83 11.35
CA ASN A 204 -18.29 14.64 12.16
C ASN A 204 -17.13 14.25 13.11
N GLY A 205 -16.15 15.14 13.34
CA GLY A 205 -15.08 14.92 14.32
C GLY A 205 -13.88 14.10 13.82
N PRO A 206 -13.82 13.77 12.53
CA PRO A 206 -13.87 12.38 12.02
C PRO A 206 -13.38 11.31 13.03
N GLU A 207 -14.30 10.84 13.87
CA GLU A 207 -14.00 9.91 14.97
C GLU A 207 -13.38 8.60 14.48
N LEU A 208 -13.90 8.03 13.38
CA LEU A 208 -13.43 6.75 12.87
C LEU A 208 -12.01 6.87 12.27
N ILE A 209 -11.74 7.93 11.50
CA ILE A 209 -10.39 8.21 10.96
C ILE A 209 -9.38 8.37 12.10
N LEU A 210 -9.70 9.15 13.13
CA LEU A 210 -8.80 9.37 14.26
C LEU A 210 -8.53 8.08 15.04
N ARG A 211 -9.55 7.24 15.22
CA ARG A 211 -9.41 5.92 15.85
C ARG A 211 -8.48 5.01 15.04
N PHE A 212 -8.67 4.91 13.72
CA PHE A 212 -7.79 4.13 12.86
C PHE A 212 -6.35 4.64 12.89
N GLN A 213 -6.15 5.96 12.81
CA GLN A 213 -4.83 6.57 12.87
C GLN A 213 -4.13 6.25 14.20
N LYS A 214 -4.86 6.34 15.32
CA LYS A 214 -4.33 6.03 16.65
C LYS A 214 -3.89 4.56 16.74
N GLU A 215 -4.76 3.63 16.36
CA GLU A 215 -4.52 2.18 16.44
C GLU A 215 -3.35 1.74 15.54
N LEU A 216 -3.33 2.21 14.29
CA LEU A 216 -2.22 1.92 13.37
C LEU A 216 -0.88 2.48 13.89
N LYS A 217 -0.90 3.71 14.42
CA LYS A 217 0.30 4.33 14.99
C LYS A 217 0.78 3.60 16.24
N GLU A 218 -0.13 3.18 17.12
CA GLU A 218 0.20 2.37 18.28
C GLU A 218 0.85 1.05 17.84
N ILE A 219 0.29 0.35 16.85
CA ILE A 219 0.87 -0.89 16.30
C ILE A 219 2.27 -0.65 15.71
N GLN A 220 2.46 0.42 14.94
CA GLN A 220 3.74 0.71 14.28
C GLN A 220 4.84 1.24 15.20
N VAL A 221 4.48 1.83 16.34
CA VAL A 221 5.42 2.52 17.25
C VAL A 221 5.61 1.77 18.57
N SER A 222 4.68 0.91 18.99
CA SER A 222 4.71 0.21 20.29
C SER A 222 5.89 -0.74 20.50
N CYS A 223 6.72 -1.00 19.49
CA CYS A 223 8.00 -1.72 19.65
C CYS A 223 9.19 -0.85 20.09
N ARG A 224 8.97 0.39 20.58
CA ARG A 224 10.06 1.33 20.94
C ARG A 224 10.75 1.12 22.30
N GLN A 225 10.27 0.27 23.20
CA GLN A 225 10.86 0.16 24.55
C GLN A 225 11.62 -1.15 24.77
N PRO A 226 12.97 -1.13 24.77
CA PRO A 226 13.76 -2.20 25.36
C PRO A 226 13.63 -2.09 26.88
N GLY A 227 12.91 -3.00 27.54
CA GLY A 227 12.89 -3.01 29.01
C GLY A 227 11.76 -3.75 29.71
N ASN A 228 10.65 -4.09 29.05
CA ASN A 228 9.63 -4.88 29.71
C ASN A 228 9.94 -6.38 29.50
N GLY A 229 10.01 -7.13 30.61
CA GLY A 229 10.37 -8.55 30.66
C GLY A 229 9.46 -9.48 29.82
N PRO A 230 9.53 -10.81 30.01
CA PRO A 230 8.92 -11.81 29.11
C PRO A 230 7.37 -11.84 29.04
N GLY A 231 6.69 -10.73 29.34
CA GLY A 231 5.27 -10.50 29.13
C GLY A 231 4.93 -9.20 28.38
N ALA A 232 5.86 -8.60 27.62
CA ALA A 232 5.66 -7.25 27.08
C ALA A 232 6.15 -7.03 25.65
N CYS A 233 5.46 -7.68 24.74
CA CYS A 233 4.93 -7.09 23.54
C CYS A 233 3.98 -8.17 23.05
N SER A 234 2.68 -7.99 23.11
CA SER A 234 1.81 -9.04 22.55
C SER A 234 1.74 -8.90 21.03
N LEU A 235 2.93 -8.93 20.40
CA LEU A 235 3.10 -9.32 19.02
C LEU A 235 2.34 -10.63 18.78
N GLU A 236 2.35 -11.58 19.72
CA GLU A 236 1.56 -12.81 19.65
C GLU A 236 0.03 -12.59 19.61
N LYS A 237 -0.53 -11.56 20.28
CA LYS A 237 -1.96 -11.22 20.16
C LYS A 237 -2.28 -10.44 18.88
N LEU A 238 -1.32 -9.73 18.30
CA LEU A 238 -1.51 -8.99 17.05
C LEU A 238 -1.36 -9.92 15.82
N VAL A 239 -0.36 -10.79 15.86
CA VAL A 239 -0.05 -11.84 14.88
C VAL A 239 -1.15 -12.91 14.84
N SER A 240 -1.80 -13.20 15.97
CA SER A 240 -2.95 -14.12 16.00
C SER A 240 -4.25 -13.52 15.46
N ARG A 241 -4.32 -12.20 15.22
CA ARG A 241 -5.54 -11.51 14.78
C ARG A 241 -5.62 -11.27 13.27
N SER A 242 -4.53 -10.94 12.57
CA SER A 242 -4.50 -10.91 11.09
C SER A 242 -3.07 -10.77 10.50
N PRO A 243 -2.73 -11.51 9.43
CA PRO A 243 -1.48 -11.34 8.67
C PRO A 243 -1.30 -9.93 8.06
N SER A 244 -2.37 -9.17 7.81
CA SER A 244 -2.28 -7.85 7.19
C SER A 244 -1.61 -6.82 8.10
N LEU A 245 -1.88 -6.91 9.41
CA LEU A 245 -1.29 -6.03 10.44
C LEU A 245 0.21 -6.29 10.60
N LEU A 246 0.65 -7.54 10.37
CA LEU A 246 2.07 -7.88 10.30
C LEU A 246 2.75 -7.18 9.12
N ALA A 247 2.11 -7.15 7.95
CA ALA A 247 2.66 -6.48 6.77
C ALA A 247 2.78 -4.96 6.96
N VAL A 248 1.84 -4.32 7.66
CA VAL A 248 1.97 -2.90 8.07
C VAL A 248 3.19 -2.70 8.98
N TRP A 249 3.43 -3.64 9.90
CA TRP A 249 4.56 -3.59 10.83
C TRP A 249 5.91 -3.84 10.13
N GLU A 250 6.01 -4.85 9.26
CA GLU A 250 7.27 -5.25 8.60
C GLU A 250 7.85 -4.15 7.68
N VAL A 251 6.98 -3.43 6.95
CA VAL A 251 7.39 -2.30 6.10
C VAL A 251 8.07 -1.20 6.91
N ASP A 252 7.64 -0.99 8.16
CA ASP A 252 8.16 0.04 9.05
C ASP A 252 9.35 -0.48 9.89
N TYR A 253 9.41 -1.77 10.22
CA TYR A 253 10.53 -2.39 10.94
C TYR A 253 11.83 -2.42 10.11
N ILE A 254 11.76 -2.83 8.84
CA ILE A 254 12.91 -2.83 7.91
C ILE A 254 13.51 -1.42 7.75
N SER A 255 12.66 -0.41 7.88
CA SER A 255 12.97 1.00 7.73
C SER A 255 13.71 1.61 8.93
N ARG A 256 13.82 0.90 10.06
CA ARG A 256 14.22 1.44 11.37
C ARG A 256 15.39 0.74 12.06
N GLU A 257 15.93 -0.34 11.50
CA GLU A 257 17.21 -0.90 11.98
C GLU A 257 18.30 0.17 11.78
N PRO A 258 18.92 0.70 12.86
CA PRO A 258 20.12 1.50 12.69
C PRO A 258 21.16 0.60 12.03
N LEU A 259 21.92 1.14 11.07
CA LEU A 259 23.19 0.53 10.64
C LEU A 259 24.14 0.56 11.83
N GLY A 260 23.93 -0.36 12.78
CA GLY A 260 24.69 -0.46 14.01
C GLY A 260 26.13 -0.76 13.66
N HIS A 261 27.04 -0.02 14.30
CA HIS A 261 28.41 -0.47 14.49
C HIS A 261 28.36 -1.78 15.27
N SER A 262 28.41 -2.92 14.57
CA SER A 262 28.71 -4.20 15.20
C SER A 262 30.15 -4.14 15.69
N SER A 263 30.31 -4.07 17.01
CA SER A 263 31.56 -4.34 17.71
C SER A 263 32.04 -5.74 17.31
N VAL A 264 33.30 -5.81 16.88
CA VAL A 264 33.97 -7.04 16.48
C VAL A 264 34.15 -7.91 17.72
N GLY A 265 33.32 -8.93 17.87
CA GLY A 265 33.55 -10.03 18.80
C GLY A 265 34.26 -11.16 18.06
N THR A 266 35.55 -11.35 18.33
CA THR A 266 36.33 -12.48 17.82
C THR A 266 35.97 -13.76 18.57
N TRP A 267 35.46 -14.77 17.88
CA TRP A 267 35.50 -16.17 18.33
C TRP A 267 36.70 -16.87 17.68
N PRO A 268 37.46 -17.73 18.41
CA PRO A 268 38.65 -18.35 17.85
C PRO A 268 38.30 -19.55 16.96
N GLY A 269 38.87 -19.61 15.75
CA GLY A 269 39.04 -20.88 15.03
C GLY A 269 38.31 -21.09 13.69
N THR A 270 38.33 -20.13 12.75
CA THR A 270 38.01 -20.42 11.33
C THR A 270 39.03 -19.81 10.37
N PRO A 271 39.56 -20.56 9.37
CA PRO A 271 40.51 -20.03 8.39
C PRO A 271 39.86 -19.02 7.43
N GLN A 272 40.67 -18.08 6.96
CA GLN A 272 40.31 -16.97 6.09
C GLN A 272 39.77 -17.44 4.72
N GLY A 273 38.56 -17.02 4.36
CA GLY A 273 37.96 -17.23 3.04
C GLY A 273 36.44 -16.96 3.04
N LEU A 274 36.03 -15.72 2.85
CA LEU A 274 34.62 -15.28 2.86
C LEU A 274 33.87 -15.74 1.59
N LEU A 275 33.12 -16.84 1.71
CA LEU A 275 31.94 -17.16 0.90
C LEU A 275 30.70 -16.82 1.75
N GLY A 276 29.83 -15.95 1.24
CA GLY A 276 28.60 -15.57 1.94
C GLY A 276 27.64 -16.75 2.07
N VAL A 277 27.25 -17.09 3.30
CA VAL A 277 26.24 -18.12 3.58
C VAL A 277 24.86 -17.50 3.45
N VAL A 278 24.05 -18.05 2.53
CA VAL A 278 22.59 -17.86 2.52
C VAL A 278 22.02 -18.93 3.44
N GLU A 279 21.51 -18.53 4.61
CA GLU A 279 20.76 -19.45 5.47
C GLU A 279 19.30 -19.49 4.99
N GLN A 280 18.87 -20.63 4.44
CA GLN A 280 17.46 -20.84 4.07
C GLN A 280 16.63 -20.99 5.34
N LEU A 281 15.62 -20.15 5.52
CA LEU A 281 14.56 -20.36 6.50
C LEU A 281 13.28 -20.88 5.81
N PRO A 282 12.47 -21.71 6.50
CA PRO A 282 11.27 -22.35 5.94
C PRO A 282 10.21 -21.34 5.43
N PRO A 283 9.25 -21.78 4.58
CA PRO A 283 8.44 -20.94 3.68
C PRO A 283 7.48 -19.92 4.33
N HIS A 284 7.52 -19.75 5.65
CA HIS A 284 6.69 -18.80 6.40
C HIS A 284 7.49 -17.63 6.99
N ARG A 285 8.74 -17.39 6.56
CA ARG A 285 9.54 -16.20 6.98
C ARG A 285 10.19 -15.50 5.79
N CYS A 286 10.08 -14.18 5.76
CA CYS A 286 10.75 -13.30 4.79
C CYS A 286 12.29 -13.34 4.92
N LEU A 287 12.97 -13.11 3.80
CA LEU A 287 14.43 -13.03 3.67
C LEU A 287 15.04 -11.97 4.62
N ARG A 288 15.92 -12.40 5.52
CA ARG A 288 16.81 -11.49 6.27
C ARG A 288 17.89 -10.94 5.33
N CYS A 289 17.97 -9.62 5.16
CA CYS A 289 19.10 -8.96 4.50
C CYS A 289 20.20 -8.67 5.53
N SER A 290 21.34 -9.35 5.43
CA SER A 290 22.58 -8.96 6.11
C SER A 290 23.39 -8.05 5.19
N ALA A 291 23.69 -6.82 5.62
CA ALA A 291 24.45 -5.85 4.83
C ALA A 291 25.91 -6.28 4.62
N VAL A 292 26.39 -6.31 3.37
CA VAL A 292 27.80 -6.52 3.02
C VAL A 292 28.44 -5.17 2.67
N ARG A 293 29.51 -4.78 3.39
CA ARG A 293 30.28 -3.57 3.09
C ARG A 293 31.21 -3.81 1.90
N ASN A 294 31.06 -3.05 0.82
CA ASN A 294 32.08 -2.91 -0.21
C ASN A 294 32.89 -1.63 0.05
N ARG A 295 34.22 -1.72 0.15
CA ARG A 295 35.09 -0.56 0.40
C ARG A 295 35.29 0.22 -0.90
N SER A 296 34.86 1.48 -0.94
CA SER A 296 35.39 2.49 -1.86
C SER A 296 35.45 3.87 -1.16
N PRO A 297 36.38 4.76 -1.57
CA PRO A 297 36.76 5.92 -0.77
C PRO A 297 35.71 7.03 -0.79
N ARG A 298 35.62 7.73 0.35
CA ARG A 298 34.63 8.78 0.65
C ARG A 298 34.85 10.02 -0.22
N VAL A 299 33.76 10.54 -0.78
CA VAL A 299 33.65 11.93 -1.22
C VAL A 299 32.43 12.51 -0.49
N ASP A 300 32.66 13.48 0.38
CA ASP A 300 31.62 14.16 1.16
C ASP A 300 30.86 15.14 0.26
N VAL A 301 29.59 14.84 -0.01
CA VAL A 301 28.59 15.78 -0.55
C VAL A 301 27.31 15.62 0.29
N PRO A 302 26.66 16.71 0.75
CA PRO A 302 25.42 16.59 1.52
C PRO A 302 24.30 16.09 0.60
N GLY A 303 23.66 14.97 0.94
CA GLY A 303 22.52 14.41 0.20
C GLY A 303 22.75 13.05 -0.48
N VAL A 304 23.55 12.16 0.11
CA VAL A 304 23.79 10.83 -0.48
C VAL A 304 22.61 9.89 -0.20
N MET A 305 21.89 9.57 -1.27
CA MET A 305 20.98 8.43 -1.39
C MET A 305 21.76 7.13 -1.10
N LEU A 306 21.41 6.41 -0.03
CA LEU A 306 22.01 5.11 0.24
C LEU A 306 21.39 4.09 -0.73
N GLN A 307 22.11 3.74 -1.79
CA GLN A 307 21.69 2.76 -2.78
C GLN A 307 22.26 1.39 -2.39
N ALA A 308 21.41 0.50 -1.88
CA ALA A 308 21.76 -0.91 -1.72
C ALA A 308 21.30 -1.65 -2.98
N VAL A 309 22.22 -1.84 -3.93
CA VAL A 309 21.94 -2.59 -5.16
C VAL A 309 22.31 -4.07 -4.92
N LEU A 310 21.30 -4.91 -4.71
CA LEU A 310 21.49 -6.36 -4.61
C LEU A 310 21.46 -6.97 -6.02
N HIS A 311 22.62 -7.28 -6.60
CA HIS A 311 22.67 -7.99 -7.89
C HIS A 311 22.35 -9.48 -7.67
N ILE A 312 21.10 -9.87 -7.89
CA ILE A 312 20.73 -11.29 -7.96
C ILE A 312 20.87 -11.74 -9.42
N HIS A 313 22.04 -12.29 -9.78
CA HIS A 313 22.17 -13.09 -11.00
C HIS A 313 21.68 -14.50 -10.70
N ARG A 314 20.47 -14.84 -11.16
CA ARG A 314 20.07 -16.25 -11.32
C ARG A 314 19.78 -16.53 -12.79
N PRO A 315 20.39 -17.56 -13.40
CA PRO A 315 19.87 -18.10 -14.65
C PRO A 315 18.47 -18.68 -14.36
N VAL A 316 17.48 -18.29 -15.16
CA VAL A 316 16.14 -18.86 -15.08
C VAL A 316 16.21 -20.28 -15.63
N ALA A 317 16.19 -21.28 -14.76
CA ALA A 317 16.04 -22.67 -15.17
C ALA A 317 14.61 -22.89 -15.68
N SER A 318 14.48 -23.42 -16.89
CA SER A 318 13.22 -23.87 -17.46
C SER A 318 12.68 -25.06 -16.66
N HIS A 319 11.69 -24.83 -15.81
CA HIS A 319 10.85 -25.89 -15.28
C HIS A 319 9.65 -26.07 -16.20
N HIS A 320 9.68 -27.14 -17.01
CA HIS A 320 8.49 -27.72 -17.60
C HIS A 320 7.56 -28.17 -16.46
N ALA A 321 6.52 -27.39 -16.20
CA ALA A 321 5.34 -27.88 -15.51
C ALA A 321 4.44 -28.55 -16.56
N SER A 322 4.41 -29.88 -16.55
CA SER A 322 3.41 -30.65 -17.29
C SER A 322 2.07 -30.48 -16.58
N THR A 323 1.19 -29.65 -17.13
CA THR A 323 -0.22 -29.59 -16.73
C THR A 323 -1.00 -30.65 -17.51
N TYR A 324 -1.41 -31.70 -16.82
CA TYR A 324 -2.46 -32.62 -17.27
C TYR A 324 -3.76 -31.81 -17.44
N LEU A 325 -4.25 -31.70 -18.67
CA LEU A 325 -5.61 -31.26 -18.98
C LEU A 325 -6.47 -32.52 -19.20
N PRO A 326 -7.67 -32.63 -18.60
CA PRO A 326 -8.61 -33.67 -18.97
C PRO A 326 -9.18 -33.36 -20.37
N THR A 327 -9.04 -34.32 -21.27
CA THR A 327 -9.63 -34.34 -22.61
C THR A 327 -11.14 -34.43 -22.51
N ASN A 328 -11.86 -33.48 -23.11
CA ASN A 328 -13.27 -33.64 -23.43
C ASN A 328 -13.39 -33.57 -24.96
N ASP A 329 -13.69 -34.74 -25.54
CA ASP A 329 -13.98 -34.94 -26.96
C ASP A 329 -15.23 -34.17 -27.37
N SER A 330 -15.15 -33.42 -28.47
CA SER A 330 -16.22 -33.24 -29.49
C SER A 330 -15.71 -32.40 -30.67
N PRO A 331 -16.18 -32.66 -31.90
CA PRO A 331 -15.33 -32.65 -33.09
C PRO A 331 -15.21 -31.30 -33.81
N GLU A 332 -14.09 -31.21 -34.53
CA GLU A 332 -13.71 -30.18 -35.48
C GLU A 332 -14.83 -29.85 -36.48
N VAL A 333 -15.00 -28.55 -36.73
CA VAL A 333 -15.53 -28.04 -37.99
C VAL A 333 -14.59 -26.94 -38.47
N GLN A 334 -13.68 -27.29 -39.37
CA GLN A 334 -13.23 -26.40 -40.45
C GLN A 334 -13.11 -27.24 -41.73
N TYR A 335 -13.41 -26.61 -42.86
CA TYR A 335 -13.46 -27.19 -44.21
C TYR A 335 -12.30 -28.14 -44.55
#